data_AF-A0AAN1Y5R4-F1
#
_entry.id   AF-A0AAN1Y5R4-F1
#
_cell.length_a   1.000
_cell.length_b   1.000
_cell.length_c   1.000
_cell.angle_alpha   90.00
_cell.angle_beta   90.00
_cell.angle_gamma   90.00
#
_symmetry.space_group_name_H-M   'P 1'
#
loop_
_entity.id
_entity.type
_entity.pdbx_description
1 polymer ?
#
loop_
_entity_poly.entity_id
_entity_poly.type
_entity_poly.pdbx_seq_one_letter_code
_entity_poly.pdbx_strand_id
1 'polypeptide(L)'
;MIDENHNLARKAAVLAGRIPTSAATKSDNYLLMEINAEASRNPRLREILVQADRRLKEEGGRLSQRYHPGLSDARRNAASELIAVLTEGAAYRCELSASTPVDKADLEALYNMIFDRLFDEQA
;
A
#
# COMPACT_ATOMS: atom_id res chain seq x y z
N MET A 1 -13.87 7.10 -6.72
CA MET A 1 -12.58 7.67 -6.26
C MET A 1 -12.30 7.43 -4.78
N ILE A 2 -13.01 8.04 -3.80
CA ILE A 2 -12.66 7.84 -2.37
C ILE A 2 -12.98 6.42 -1.86
N ASP A 3 -14.12 5.84 -2.25
CA ASP A 3 -14.50 4.48 -1.82
C ASP A 3 -13.68 3.38 -2.52
N GLU A 4 -13.01 3.68 -3.64
CA GLU A 4 -12.09 2.74 -4.30
C GLU A 4 -10.79 2.57 -3.54
N ASN A 5 -10.35 3.58 -2.79
CA ASN A 5 -9.10 3.54 -2.02
C ASN A 5 -9.15 2.55 -0.84
N HIS A 6 -10.35 2.30 -0.29
CA HIS A 6 -10.59 1.30 0.77
C HIS A 6 -11.11 -0.05 0.22
N ASN A 7 -11.14 -0.25 -1.10
CA ASN A 7 -11.49 -1.55 -1.66
C ASN A 7 -10.31 -2.53 -1.49
N LEU A 8 -10.27 -3.18 -0.33
CA LEU A 8 -9.19 -4.08 0.08
C LEU A 8 -9.06 -5.28 -0.87
N ALA A 9 -10.17 -5.83 -1.36
CA ALA A 9 -10.17 -6.92 -2.35
C ALA A 9 -9.51 -6.50 -3.67
N ARG A 10 -9.88 -5.32 -4.19
CA ARG A 10 -9.23 -4.77 -5.39
C ARG A 10 -7.75 -4.50 -5.14
N LYS A 11 -7.40 -3.97 -3.97
CA LYS A 11 -6.00 -3.72 -3.59
C LYS A 11 -5.21 -5.03 -3.58
N ALA A 12 -5.74 -6.09 -2.99
CA ALA A 12 -5.12 -7.41 -2.98
C ALA A 12 -4.88 -7.92 -4.41
N ALA A 13 -5.86 -7.80 -5.31
CA ALA A 13 -5.73 -8.20 -6.70
C ALA A 13 -4.68 -7.38 -7.48
N VAL A 14 -4.53 -6.08 -7.18
CA VAL A 14 -3.45 -5.24 -7.74
C VAL A 14 -2.09 -5.67 -7.20
N LEU A 15 -1.94 -5.86 -5.89
CA LEU A 15 -0.67 -6.24 -5.27
C LEU A 15 -0.21 -7.63 -5.72
N ALA A 16 -1.15 -8.56 -5.93
CA ALA A 16 -0.86 -9.89 -6.49
C ALA A 16 -0.60 -9.88 -8.00
N GLY A 17 -0.77 -8.73 -8.68
CA GLY A 17 -0.59 -8.60 -10.13
C GLY A 17 -1.66 -9.34 -10.96
N ARG A 18 -2.82 -9.66 -10.37
CA ARG A 18 -4.01 -10.16 -11.07
C ARG A 18 -4.71 -9.04 -11.84
N ILE A 19 -4.65 -7.82 -11.31
CA ILE A 19 -4.96 -6.60 -12.05
C ILE A 19 -3.63 -6.01 -12.53
N PRO A 20 -3.39 -5.92 -13.85
CA PRO A 20 -2.13 -5.41 -14.38
C PRO A 20 -1.99 -3.91 -14.13
N THR A 21 -0.80 -3.50 -13.73
CA THR A 21 -0.41 -2.10 -13.56
C THR A 21 -0.12 -1.46 -14.92
N SER A 22 -0.61 -0.25 -15.16
CA SER A 22 -0.34 0.48 -16.40
C SER A 22 1.14 0.85 -16.53
N ALA A 23 1.63 1.07 -17.75
CA ALA A 23 3.01 1.51 -17.99
C ALA A 23 3.31 2.85 -17.30
N ALA A 24 2.36 3.78 -17.30
CA ALA A 24 2.49 5.06 -16.61
C ALA A 24 2.66 4.86 -15.09
N THR A 25 1.81 4.03 -14.47
CA THR A 25 1.90 3.73 -13.04
C THR A 25 3.21 3.03 -12.68
N LYS A 26 3.73 2.15 -13.54
CA LYS A 26 5.07 1.56 -13.33
C LYS A 26 6.16 2.63 -13.37
N SER A 27 6.09 3.55 -14.33
CA SER A 27 7.03 4.68 -14.42
C SER A 27 6.98 5.56 -13.17
N ASP A 28 5.78 5.89 -12.69
CA ASP A 28 5.60 6.67 -11.46
C ASP A 28 6.16 5.96 -10.23
N ASN A 29 5.97 4.63 -10.13
CA ASN A 29 6.54 3.83 -9.06
C ASN A 29 8.06 3.87 -9.05
N TYR A 30 8.71 3.77 -10.22
CA TYR A 30 10.17 3.88 -10.30
C TYR A 30 10.67 5.28 -9.92
N LEU A 31 9.99 6.32 -10.39
CA LEU A 31 10.30 7.68 -10.00
C LEU A 31 10.20 7.87 -8.47
N LEU A 32 9.17 7.31 -7.83
CA LEU A 32 9.03 7.35 -6.39
C LEU A 32 10.20 6.64 -5.67
N MET A 33 10.68 5.53 -6.22
CA MET A 33 11.85 4.81 -5.67
C MET A 33 13.14 5.62 -5.80
N GLU A 34 13.35 6.31 -6.93
CA GLU A 34 14.48 7.22 -7.12
C GLU A 34 14.42 8.37 -6.12
N ILE A 35 13.24 8.96 -5.91
CA ILE A 35 12.99 10.01 -4.92
C ILE A 35 13.30 9.49 -3.50
N ASN A 36 12.82 8.30 -3.14
CA ASN A 36 13.10 7.68 -1.84
C ASN A 36 14.61 7.42 -1.64
N ALA A 37 15.30 6.94 -2.67
CA ALA A 37 16.74 6.74 -2.63
C ALA A 37 17.50 8.06 -2.46
N GLU A 38 17.07 9.13 -3.14
CA GLU A 38 17.70 10.45 -3.01
C GLU A 38 17.43 11.10 -1.65
N ALA A 39 16.25 10.90 -1.07
CA ALA A 39 15.91 11.41 0.26
C ALA A 39 16.80 10.85 1.40
N SER A 40 17.49 9.73 1.17
CA SER A 40 18.53 9.24 2.10
C SER A 40 19.72 10.20 2.20
N ARG A 41 19.96 11.03 1.17
CA ARG A 41 21.09 11.96 1.04
C ARG A 41 20.67 13.43 1.00
N ASN A 42 19.40 13.72 0.72
CA ASN A 42 18.86 15.08 0.63
C ASN A 42 17.83 15.36 1.74
N PRO A 43 18.19 16.14 2.79
CA PRO A 43 17.30 16.43 3.91
C PRO A 43 16.00 17.14 3.52
N ARG A 44 16.07 18.08 2.56
CA ARG A 44 14.89 18.80 2.07
C ARG A 44 13.92 17.86 1.38
N LEU A 45 14.43 16.92 0.58
CA LEU A 45 13.58 15.92 -0.08
C LEU A 45 12.93 14.97 0.94
N ARG A 46 13.68 14.58 1.98
CA ARG A 46 13.15 13.79 3.09
C ARG A 46 11.99 14.48 3.81
N GLU A 47 12.12 15.78 4.07
CA GLU A 47 11.03 16.56 4.69
C GLU A 47 9.78 16.58 3.82
N ILE A 48 9.93 16.75 2.50
CA ILE A 48 8.81 16.70 1.54
C ILE A 48 8.13 15.33 1.58
N LEU A 49 8.91 14.24 1.58
CA LEU A 49 8.36 12.88 1.67
C LEU A 49 7.60 12.64 2.97
N VAL A 50 8.16 13.04 4.13
CA VAL A 50 7.49 12.91 5.43
C VAL A 50 6.16 13.66 5.44
N GLN A 51 6.11 14.86 4.85
CA GLN A 51 4.87 15.63 4.74
C GLN A 51 3.86 14.98 3.79
N ALA A 52 4.32 14.40 2.68
CA ALA A 52 3.46 13.68 1.74
C ALA A 52 2.88 12.41 2.38
N ASP A 53 3.72 11.59 3.02
CA ASP A 53 3.31 10.38 3.74
C ASP A 53 2.31 10.69 4.85
N ARG A 54 2.55 11.75 5.64
CA ARG A 54 1.59 12.19 6.67
C ARG A 54 0.21 12.48 6.09
N ARG A 55 0.12 13.20 4.97
CA ARG A 55 -1.16 13.52 4.31
C ARG A 55 -1.87 12.25 3.82
N LEU A 56 -1.14 11.32 3.23
CA LEU A 56 -1.69 10.03 2.78
C LEU A 56 -2.23 9.21 3.95
N LYS A 57 -1.50 9.18 5.07
CA LYS A 57 -1.92 8.48 6.30
C LYS A 57 -3.14 9.12 6.96
N GLU A 58 -3.23 10.45 6.97
CA GLU A 58 -4.42 11.17 7.46
C GLU A 58 -5.66 10.80 6.63
N GLU A 59 -5.54 10.73 5.30
CA GLU A 59 -6.62 10.30 4.42
C GLU A 59 -7.01 8.82 4.66
N GLY A 60 -6.01 7.93 4.70
CA GLY A 60 -6.20 6.50 4.97
C GLY A 60 -6.80 6.24 6.35
N GLY A 61 -6.42 7.03 7.36
CA GLY A 61 -6.98 6.98 8.71
C GLY A 61 -8.45 7.37 8.74
N ARG A 62 -8.82 8.44 8.01
CA ARG A 62 -10.23 8.88 7.88
C ARG A 62 -11.09 7.81 7.20
N LEU A 63 -10.55 7.12 6.18
CA LEU A 63 -11.25 6.01 5.53
C LEU A 63 -11.41 4.82 6.47
N SER A 64 -10.33 4.43 7.15
CA SER A 64 -10.35 3.33 8.11
C SER A 64 -11.32 3.59 9.25
N GLN A 65 -11.41 4.81 9.76
CA GLN A 65 -12.39 5.18 10.80
C GLN A 65 -13.83 5.08 10.31
N ARG A 66 -14.09 5.39 9.04
CA ARG A 66 -15.42 5.29 8.44
C ARG A 66 -15.87 3.83 8.26
N TYR A 67 -14.97 2.95 7.83
CA TYR A 67 -15.28 1.56 7.52
C TYR A 67 -15.09 0.59 8.70
N HIS A 68 -14.26 0.96 9.67
CA HIS A 68 -13.92 0.16 10.85
C HIS A 68 -13.88 1.04 12.10
N PRO A 69 -15.05 1.56 12.54
CA PRO A 69 -15.12 2.51 13.66
C PRO A 69 -14.69 1.90 14.99
N GLY A 70 -14.75 0.58 15.16
CA GLY A 70 -14.36 -0.13 16.39
C GLY A 70 -12.86 -0.23 16.63
N LEU A 71 -12.01 0.02 15.62
CA LEU A 71 -10.56 -0.06 15.79
C LEU A 71 -10.02 1.09 16.66
N SER A 72 -8.92 0.84 17.38
CA SER A 72 -8.17 1.90 18.04
C SER A 72 -7.36 2.73 17.03
N ASP A 73 -7.01 3.97 17.38
CA ASP A 73 -6.14 4.81 16.54
C ASP A 73 -4.76 4.17 16.34
N ALA A 74 -4.21 3.54 17.38
CA ALA A 74 -2.94 2.82 17.30
C ALA A 74 -3.00 1.69 16.26
N ARG A 75 -4.11 0.92 16.25
CA ARG A 75 -4.29 -0.18 15.30
C ARG A 75 -4.49 0.34 13.86
N ARG A 76 -5.26 1.42 13.68
CA ARG A 76 -5.42 2.08 12.37
C ARG A 76 -4.09 2.56 11.80
N ASN A 77 -3.27 3.21 12.63
CA ASN A 77 -1.96 3.71 12.20
C ASN A 77 -1.03 2.57 11.80
N ALA A 78 -0.98 1.48 12.60
CA ALA A 78 -0.18 0.31 12.27
C ALA A 78 -0.65 -0.41 11.00
N ALA A 79 -1.97 -0.52 10.79
CA ALA A 79 -2.54 -1.10 9.58
C ALA A 79 -2.21 -0.26 8.34
N SER A 80 -2.32 1.06 8.45
CA SER A 80 -1.96 2.01 7.38
C SER A 80 -0.49 1.86 6.97
N GLU A 81 0.41 1.78 7.95
CA GLU A 81 1.84 1.54 7.72
C GLU A 81 2.09 0.21 7.00
N LEU A 82 1.47 -0.89 7.48
CA LEU A 82 1.68 -2.19 6.84
C LEU A 82 1.17 -2.20 5.39
N ILE A 83 0.02 -1.57 5.12
CA ILE A 83 -0.51 -1.46 3.76
C ILE A 83 0.43 -0.64 2.87
N ALA A 84 1.03 0.44 3.38
CA ALA A 84 2.02 1.22 2.64
C ALA A 84 3.24 0.36 2.28
N VAL A 85 3.81 -0.35 3.26
CA VAL A 85 4.95 -1.27 3.05
C VAL A 85 4.64 -2.34 2.01
N LEU A 86 3.46 -2.98 2.09
CA LEU A 86 3.05 -3.99 1.11
C LEU A 86 2.89 -3.40 -0.29
N THR A 87 2.37 -2.17 -0.38
CA THR A 87 2.16 -1.46 -1.65
C THR A 87 3.49 -1.09 -2.30
N GLU A 88 4.40 -0.47 -1.55
CA GLU A 88 5.73 -0.10 -2.03
C GLU A 88 6.57 -1.32 -2.39
N GLY A 89 6.53 -2.38 -1.56
CA GLY A 89 7.22 -3.63 -1.82
C GLY A 89 6.73 -4.34 -3.09
N ALA A 90 5.40 -4.36 -3.32
CA ALA A 90 4.82 -4.91 -4.55
C ALA A 90 5.20 -4.08 -5.77
N ALA A 91 5.21 -2.75 -5.66
CA ALA A 91 5.68 -1.87 -6.73
C ALA A 91 7.15 -2.13 -7.07
N TYR A 92 8.03 -2.23 -6.06
CA TYR A 92 9.46 -2.49 -6.22
C TYR A 92 9.74 -3.82 -6.91
N ARG A 93 8.97 -4.85 -6.57
CA ARG A 93 9.15 -6.19 -7.12
C ARG A 93 8.39 -6.43 -8.42
N CYS A 94 7.63 -5.49 -8.96
CA CYS A 94 6.62 -5.79 -9.98
C CYS A 94 7.16 -6.52 -11.23
N GLU A 95 8.34 -6.15 -11.74
CA GLU A 95 8.97 -6.82 -12.89
C GLU A 95 9.57 -8.19 -12.52
N LEU A 96 10.16 -8.32 -11.33
CA LEU A 96 10.68 -9.60 -10.84
C LEU A 96 9.55 -10.60 -10.56
N SER A 97 8.44 -10.12 -10.00
CA SER A 97 7.24 -10.92 -9.77
C SER A 97 6.57 -11.31 -11.08
N ALA A 98 6.69 -10.51 -12.15
CA ALA A 98 6.18 -10.87 -13.48
C ALA A 98 6.99 -12.00 -14.15
N SER A 99 8.28 -12.14 -13.82
CA SER A 99 9.16 -13.18 -14.35
C SER A 99 9.28 -14.42 -13.45
N THR A 100 8.81 -14.35 -12.20
CA THR A 100 8.81 -15.49 -11.27
C THR A 100 7.52 -16.29 -11.42
N PRO A 101 7.56 -17.64 -11.47
CA PRO A 101 6.35 -18.47 -11.50
C PRO A 101 5.69 -18.48 -10.12
N VAL A 102 4.91 -17.44 -9.83
CA VAL A 102 4.06 -17.34 -8.63
C VAL A 102 2.61 -17.50 -9.05
N ASP A 103 1.87 -18.35 -8.35
CA ASP A 103 0.42 -18.39 -8.50
C ASP A 103 -0.19 -17.10 -7.94
N LYS A 104 -0.67 -16.25 -8.85
CA LYS A 104 -1.23 -14.95 -8.50
C LYS A 104 -2.55 -15.06 -7.75
N ALA A 105 -3.30 -16.15 -7.90
CA ALA A 105 -4.53 -16.38 -7.15
C ALA A 105 -4.21 -16.67 -5.68
N ASP A 106 -3.24 -17.55 -5.44
CA ASP A 106 -2.78 -17.86 -4.09
C ASP A 106 -2.16 -16.62 -3.42
N LEU A 107 -1.38 -15.82 -4.16
CA LEU A 107 -0.82 -14.58 -3.65
C LEU A 107 -1.91 -13.54 -3.30
N GLU A 108 -2.97 -13.42 -4.12
CA GLU A 108 -4.12 -12.56 -3.83
C GLU A 108 -4.83 -13.01 -2.53
N ALA A 109 -5.01 -14.31 -2.34
CA ALA A 109 -5.61 -14.87 -1.14
C ALA A 109 -4.79 -14.54 0.13
N LEU A 110 -3.46 -14.57 0.03
CA LEU A 110 -2.57 -14.15 1.13
C LEU A 110 -2.71 -12.67 1.46
N TYR A 111 -2.78 -11.79 0.46
CA TYR A 111 -3.03 -10.36 0.70
C TYR A 111 -4.38 -10.11 1.38
N ASN A 112 -5.45 -10.78 0.93
CA ASN A 112 -6.76 -10.68 1.56
C ASN A 112 -6.72 -11.15 3.02
N MET A 113 -6.08 -12.29 3.31
CA MET A 113 -5.91 -12.79 4.68
C MET A 113 -5.22 -11.78 5.59
N ILE A 114 -4.18 -11.10 5.09
CA ILE A 114 -3.49 -10.04 5.83
C ILE A 114 -4.45 -8.87 6.09
N PHE A 115 -5.18 -8.41 5.07
CA PHE A 115 -6.10 -7.28 5.19
C PHE A 115 -7.26 -7.57 6.14
N ASP A 116 -7.86 -8.76 6.07
CA ASP A 116 -8.91 -9.19 6.99
C ASP A 116 -8.39 -9.14 8.45
N ARG A 117 -7.16 -9.62 8.68
CA ARG A 117 -6.57 -9.61 10.02
C ARG A 117 -6.19 -8.21 10.50
N LEU A 118 -5.87 -7.28 9.60
CA LEU A 118 -5.56 -5.90 9.97
C LEU A 118 -6.76 -5.17 10.56
N PHE A 119 -7.94 -5.42 10.01
CA PHE A 119 -9.18 -4.72 10.35
C PHE A 119 -10.18 -5.55 11.18
N ASP A 120 -9.76 -6.70 11.68
CA ASP A 120 -10.49 -7.50 12.66
C ASP A 120 -10.60 -6.73 13.99
N GLU A 121 -11.83 -6.41 14.40
CA GLU A 121 -12.11 -5.61 15.61
C GLU A 121 -11.87 -6.40 16.91
N GLN A 122 -11.63 -7.72 16.83
CA GLN A 122 -11.31 -8.58 17.98
C GLN A 122 -9.80 -8.80 18.17
N ALA A 123 -8.97 -8.15 17.35
CA ALA A 123 -7.52 -8.35 17.23
C ALA A 123 -6.65 -7.68 18.28
#